data_AF-A0A5C6Q9C0-F1
#
_entry.id   AF-A0A5C6Q9C0-F1
#
_cell.length_a   1.000
_cell.length_b   1.000
_cell.length_c   1.000
_cell.angle_alpha   90.00
_cell.angle_beta   90.00
_cell.angle_gamma   90.00
#
_symmetry.space_group_name_H-M   'P 1'
#
loop_
_entity.id
_entity.type
_entity.pdbx_description
1 polymer ?
#
loop_
_entity_poly.entity_id
_entity_poly.type
_entity_poly.pdbx_seq_one_letter_code
_entity_poly.pdbx_strand_id
1 'polypeptide(L)' 'MKYLSLIFILILLSGCSSRSLSEQIAERALEHATGTDISYNGASCPNIKRNCSGGNYEEWYQKDGKLACACNN' A
#
# COMPACT_ATOMS: atom_id res chain seq x y z
N MET A 1 21.59 1.14 39.44
CA MET A 1 22.07 0.67 38.11
C MET A 1 21.19 -0.38 37.45
N LYS A 2 20.49 -1.26 38.19
CA LYS A 2 19.73 -2.40 37.63
C LYS A 2 18.47 -2.00 36.80
N TYR A 3 17.85 -0.87 37.11
CA TYR A 3 16.67 -0.36 36.37
C TYR A 3 17.02 0.40 35.09
N LEU A 4 18.28 0.84 34.94
CA LEU A 4 18.71 1.64 33.80
C LEU A 4 18.74 0.80 32.50
N SER A 5 19.12 -0.48 32.61
CA SER A 5 19.02 -1.43 31.49
C SER A 5 17.59 -1.72 31.06
N LEU A 6 16.63 -1.77 32.01
CA LEU A 6 15.22 -2.05 31.69
C LEU A 6 14.57 -0.90 30.93
N ILE A 7 14.92 0.35 31.27
CA ILE A 7 14.46 1.54 30.56
C ILE A 7 14.99 1.56 29.12
N PHE A 8 16.24 1.15 28.91
CA PHE A 8 16.85 1.11 27.58
C PHE A 8 16.17 0.10 26.63
N ILE A 9 15.73 -1.04 27.17
CA ILE A 9 15.04 -2.08 26.40
C ILE A 9 13.64 -1.62 25.97
N LEU A 10 12.91 -0.91 26.84
CA LEU A 10 11.58 -0.37 26.54
C LEU A 10 11.60 0.68 25.42
N ILE A 11 12.67 1.47 25.31
CA ILE A 11 12.84 2.50 24.28
C ILE A 11 13.10 1.88 22.90
N LEU A 12 13.74 0.71 22.84
CA LEU A 12 14.02 0.03 21.56
C LEU A 12 12.78 -0.63 20.95
N LEU A 13 11.76 -0.94 21.75
CA LEU A 13 10.55 -1.63 21.32
C LEU A 13 9.47 -0.69 20.72
N SER A 14 9.59 0.64 20.88
CA SER A 14 8.65 1.60 20.29
C SER A 14 8.95 1.95 18.83
N GLY A 15 10.01 1.39 18.24
CA GLY A 15 10.44 1.67 16.86
C GLY A 15 9.76 0.83 15.77
N CYS A 16 8.86 -0.09 16.10
CA CYS A 16 8.15 -0.91 15.11
C CYS A 16 6.93 -0.16 14.56
N SER A 17 7.16 0.98 13.89
CA SER A 17 6.13 1.68 13.11
C SER A 17 5.74 0.83 11.90
N SER A 18 4.84 -0.11 12.14
CA SER A 18 4.05 -0.75 11.10
C SER A 18 3.14 0.32 10.50
N ARG A 19 3.17 0.45 9.16
CA ARG A 19 2.49 1.48 8.37
C ARG A 19 1.13 1.85 8.96
N SER A 20 0.89 3.15 9.11
CA SER A 20 -0.33 3.66 9.73
C SER A 20 -1.57 3.17 8.95
N LEU A 21 -2.60 2.73 9.68
CA LEU A 21 -3.90 2.39 9.09
C LEU A 21 -4.47 3.53 8.25
N SER A 22 -4.12 4.79 8.57
CA SER A 22 -4.50 5.96 7.82
C SER A 22 -3.92 6.01 6.40
N GLU A 23 -2.70 5.53 6.16
CA GLU A 23 -2.15 5.41 4.79
C GLU A 23 -2.92 4.37 3.98
N GLN A 24 -3.23 3.22 4.59
CA GLN A 24 -4.00 2.15 3.93
C GLN A 24 -5.45 2.56 3.62
N ILE A 25 -6.06 3.40 4.47
CA ILE A 25 -7.42 3.90 4.26
C ILE A 25 -7.42 5.02 3.22
N ALA A 26 -6.42 5.91 3.22
CA ALA A 26 -6.30 6.97 2.22
C ALA A 26 -6.11 6.40 0.80
N GLU A 27 -5.28 5.36 0.67
CA GLU A 27 -5.12 4.61 -0.57
C GLU A 27 -6.46 4.03 -1.04
N ARG A 28 -7.17 3.28 -0.18
CA ARG A 28 -8.46 2.67 -0.54
C ARG A 28 -9.61 3.66 -0.79
N ALA A 29 -9.63 4.79 -0.08
CA ALA A 29 -10.65 5.82 -0.27
C ALA A 29 -10.46 6.57 -1.60
N LEU A 30 -9.22 6.73 -2.05
CA LEU A 30 -8.91 7.34 -3.34
C LEU A 30 -9.32 6.43 -4.51
N GLU A 31 -9.18 5.11 -4.38
CA GLU A 31 -9.69 4.13 -5.37
C GLU A 31 -11.21 4.27 -5.56
N HIS A 32 -11.96 4.41 -4.48
CA HIS A 32 -13.43 4.48 -4.56
C HIS A 32 -13.96 5.82 -5.08
N ALA A 33 -13.22 6.92 -4.84
CA ALA A 33 -13.64 8.26 -5.24
C ALA A 33 -13.31 8.60 -6.70
N THR A 34 -12.30 7.96 -7.29
CA THR A 34 -11.80 8.31 -8.64
C THR A 34 -12.35 7.42 -9.76
N GLY A 35 -13.13 6.38 -9.44
CA GLY A 35 -13.64 5.45 -10.46
C GLY A 35 -12.53 4.67 -11.18
N THR A 36 -11.33 4.63 -10.57
CA THR A 36 -10.17 3.95 -11.11
C THR A 36 -10.14 2.51 -10.59
N ASP A 37 -10.09 1.54 -11.51
CA ASP A 37 -9.90 0.13 -11.13
C ASP A 37 -8.44 -0.05 -10.71
N ILE A 38 -8.16 0.13 -9.42
CA ILE A 38 -6.83 -0.06 -8.84
C ILE A 38 -6.75 -1.43 -8.16
N SER A 39 -5.63 -2.12 -8.34
CA SER A 39 -5.30 -3.33 -7.60
C SER A 39 -3.85 -3.34 -7.15
N TYR A 40 -3.66 -3.55 -5.84
CA TYR A 40 -2.36 -3.77 -5.22
C TYR A 40 -1.86 -5.22 -5.33
N ASN A 41 -2.51 -6.04 -6.15
CA ASN A 41 -2.12 -7.42 -6.40
C ASN A 41 -1.78 -7.61 -7.88
N GLY A 42 -0.50 -7.85 -8.17
CA GLY A 42 0.02 -8.11 -9.51
C GLY A 42 -0.72 -9.22 -10.27
N ALA A 43 -1.29 -10.21 -9.58
CA ALA A 43 -2.06 -11.28 -10.20
C ALA A 43 -3.36 -10.79 -10.86
N SER A 44 -3.92 -9.67 -10.38
CA SER A 44 -5.14 -9.06 -10.91
C SER A 44 -4.89 -8.19 -12.15
N CYS A 45 -3.64 -7.77 -12.37
CA CYS A 45 -3.26 -6.80 -13.40
C CYS A 45 -3.55 -7.24 -14.84
N PRO A 46 -3.33 -8.50 -15.24
CA PRO A 46 -3.74 -8.97 -16.57
C PRO A 46 -5.26 -8.86 -16.79
N ASN A 47 -6.06 -8.98 -15.73
CA ASN A 47 -7.50 -8.81 -15.83
C ASN A 47 -7.89 -7.34 -15.98
N ILE A 48 -7.32 -6.45 -15.16
CA ILE A 48 -7.56 -5.01 -15.23
C ILE A 48 -7.11 -4.46 -16.59
N LYS A 49 -5.94 -4.87 -17.08
CA LYS A 49 -5.43 -4.47 -18.41
C LYS A 49 -6.38 -4.83 -19.54
N ARG A 50 -7.01 -6.01 -19.49
CA ARG A 50 -8.00 -6.43 -20.50
C ARG A 50 -9.30 -5.64 -20.39
N ASN A 51 -9.72 -5.30 -19.18
CA ASN A 51 -10.96 -4.58 -18.92
C ASN A 51 -10.82 -3.06 -19.07
N CYS A 52 -9.59 -2.54 -19.09
CA CYS A 52 -9.27 -1.13 -19.31
C CYS A 52 -9.41 -0.73 -20.78
N SER A 53 -10.61 -0.89 -21.33
CA SER A 53 -10.93 -0.54 -22.71
C SER A 53 -11.19 0.96 -22.82
N GLY A 54 -10.19 1.71 -23.30
CA GLY A 54 -10.30 3.16 -23.55
C GLY A 54 -9.65 4.04 -22.48
N GLY A 55 -9.26 3.47 -21.34
CA GLY A 55 -8.55 4.16 -20.27
C GLY A 55 -7.02 4.06 -20.39
N ASN A 56 -6.33 4.84 -19.56
CA ASN A 56 -4.90 4.76 -19.37
C ASN A 56 -4.58 3.71 -18.31
N TYR A 57 -3.97 2.63 -18.76
CA TYR A 57 -3.50 1.56 -17.91
C TYR A 57 -2.08 1.84 -17.41
N GLU A 58 -1.89 1.78 -16.09
CA GLU A 58 -0.60 2.01 -15.45
C GLU A 58 -0.23 0.86 -14.50
N GLU A 59 1.07 0.57 -14.40
CA GLU A 59 1.63 -0.42 -13.47
C GLU A 59 2.79 0.21 -12.71
N TRP A 60 2.90 -0.09 -11.42
CA TRP A 60 4.02 0.35 -10.60
C TRP A 60 4.39 -0.69 -9.55
N TYR A 61 5.64 -0.67 -9.10
CA TYR A 61 6.08 -1.48 -7.97
C TYR A 61 5.84 -0.74 -6.66
N GLN A 62 5.20 -1.42 -5.72
CA GLN A 62 4.98 -0.95 -4.37
C GLN A 62 6.28 -0.97 -3.55
N LYS A 63 6.29 -0.26 -2.42
CA LYS A 63 7.43 -0.21 -1.48
C LYS A 63 7.87 -1.59 -0.96
N ASP A 64 6.97 -2.59 -0.97
CA ASP A 64 7.27 -3.97 -0.58
C ASP A 64 7.66 -4.88 -1.76
N GLY A 65 7.87 -4.31 -2.95
CA GLY A 65 8.26 -5.01 -4.17
C GLY A 65 7.10 -5.68 -4.92
N LYS A 66 5.86 -5.57 -4.43
CA LYS A 66 4.69 -6.13 -5.14
C LYS A 66 4.27 -5.23 -6.29
N LEU A 67 3.90 -5.86 -7.41
CA LEU A 67 3.32 -5.15 -8.55
C LEU A 67 1.89 -4.69 -8.22
N ALA A 68 1.59 -3.44 -8.52
CA ALA A 68 0.25 -2.86 -8.51
C ALA A 68 -0.09 -2.32 -9.90
N CYS A 69 -1.38 -2.14 -10.16
CA CYS A 69 -1.89 -1.63 -11.42
C CYS A 69 -3.15 -0.81 -11.24
N ALA A 70 -3.40 0.09 -12.19
CA ALA A 70 -4.59 0.93 -12.25
C ALA A 70 -5.10 1.05 -13.69
N CYS A 71 -6.41 1.19 -13.84
CA CYS A 71 -7.03 1.73 -15.04
C CYS A 71 -7.66 3.09 -14.75
N ASN A 72 -7.29 4.10 -15.52
CA ASN A 72 -7.86 5.44 -15.44
C ASN A 72 -8.68 5.75 -16.70
N ASN A 73 -10.01 5.71 -16.60
CA ASN A 73 -10.95 5.97 -17.71
C ASN A 73 -11.31 7.45 -17.85
#